data_AF-A0A3A0BEL1-F1
#
_entry.id   AF-A0A3A0BEL1-F1
#
_cell.length_a   1.000
_cell.length_b   1.000
_cell.length_c   1.000
_cell.angle_alpha   90.00
_cell.angle_beta   90.00
_cell.angle_gamma   90.00
#
_symmetry.space_group_name_H-M   'P 1'
#
loop_
_entity.id
_entity.type
_entity.pdbx_description
1 polymer ?
#
loop_
_entity_poly.entity_id
_entity_poly.type
_entity_poly.pdbx_seq_one_letter_code
_entity_poly.pdbx_strand_id
1 'polypeptide(L)'
;MRSIGGSAPAISSSIPMWGTATTRTPTSMARSSTSSLTSGCAPPRSSPPLPTASPSHMIESRSMSFSLTPAPDDFAAYWSAVMAELAALPAAPELTHNALRSNEHCDVYDLRLTSIGPYRIFAFYSIPKGDGPFPVNYHIGGYGSVVHIAPYEERRQYVTVALRHRGQRLADQPFAAAYPGLLTSGIDSPLRYIYRGIVADCCRVIDFLVDRPEVDASRISVVGDDLALITAALRPQVDSVHTTPTLFYGAEQLAPRTKPRPRSSMAQSSWPRAPMLTRWRNSTTMPAPIRIRPRRCGAR
;
A
#
# COMPACT_ATOMS: atom_id res chain seq x y z
N MET A 1 -52.67 16.72 -52.59
CA MET A 1 -51.64 17.09 -53.59
C MET A 1 -50.66 15.94 -53.79
N ARG A 2 -49.78 16.01 -54.80
CA ARG A 2 -48.99 14.87 -55.30
C ARG A 2 -47.69 14.62 -54.52
N SER A 3 -47.22 13.38 -54.55
CA SER A 3 -45.81 13.01 -54.36
C SER A 3 -44.98 13.23 -55.63
N ILE A 4 -43.65 13.20 -55.49
CA ILE A 4 -42.53 13.05 -56.47
C ILE A 4 -41.30 13.63 -55.72
N GLY A 5 -40.08 13.08 -55.72
CA GLY A 5 -39.53 11.94 -56.47
C GLY A 5 -38.37 12.41 -57.36
N GLY A 6 -37.11 12.19 -56.94
CA GLY A 6 -35.95 12.66 -57.71
C GLY A 6 -34.63 12.04 -57.25
N SER A 7 -33.94 11.36 -58.16
CA SER A 7 -32.69 10.63 -57.90
C SER A 7 -31.44 11.50 -58.10
N ALA A 8 -30.33 11.08 -57.51
CA ALA A 8 -29.00 11.50 -57.94
C ALA A 8 -28.60 10.87 -59.29
N PRO A 9 -27.60 11.44 -59.97
CA PRO A 9 -26.63 10.65 -60.74
C PRO A 9 -25.18 10.90 -60.27
N ALA A 10 -24.29 9.97 -60.62
CA ALA A 10 -22.85 10.09 -60.42
C ALA A 10 -22.09 9.79 -61.73
N ILE A 11 -21.02 10.54 -61.99
CA ILE A 11 -19.98 10.37 -63.03
C ILE A 11 -18.73 11.09 -62.46
N SER A 12 -17.46 10.74 -62.65
CA SER A 12 -16.68 9.51 -62.91
C SER A 12 -15.30 9.96 -63.48
N SER A 13 -14.18 9.41 -62.99
CA SER A 13 -12.90 9.16 -63.74
C SER A 13 -12.12 10.35 -64.38
N SER A 14 -10.79 10.42 -64.53
CA SER A 14 -9.62 9.50 -64.44
C SER A 14 -8.37 10.30 -63.94
N ILE A 15 -7.36 9.80 -63.21
CA ILE A 15 -6.36 8.72 -63.49
C ILE A 15 -5.43 9.07 -64.68
N PRO A 16 -4.11 9.29 -64.47
CA PRO A 16 -3.11 8.18 -64.60
C PRO A 16 -1.91 8.22 -63.60
N MET A 17 -1.57 7.09 -62.95
CA MET A 17 -0.39 6.19 -63.23
C MET A 17 0.91 6.52 -62.43
N TRP A 18 1.80 5.58 -62.06
CA TRP A 18 1.96 4.13 -62.33
C TRP A 18 2.03 3.25 -61.04
N GLY A 19 1.99 1.91 -61.20
CA GLY A 19 2.39 0.93 -60.17
C GLY A 19 3.86 0.45 -60.35
N THR A 20 4.27 -0.78 -59.99
CA THR A 20 3.52 -2.00 -59.56
C THR A 20 4.44 -3.02 -58.86
N ALA A 21 3.91 -3.74 -57.86
CA ALA A 21 4.25 -5.14 -57.46
C ALA A 21 5.71 -5.43 -56.96
N THR A 22 6.04 -6.57 -56.31
CA THR A 22 5.33 -7.85 -56.12
C THR A 22 5.65 -8.49 -54.76
N THR A 23 4.73 -9.28 -54.20
CA THR A 23 4.94 -10.14 -53.01
C THR A 23 5.61 -11.48 -53.35
N ARG A 24 6.28 -12.13 -52.37
CA ARG A 24 6.62 -13.56 -52.40
C ARG A 24 6.46 -14.24 -51.04
N THR A 25 5.89 -15.43 -51.05
CA THR A 25 5.76 -16.39 -49.95
C THR A 25 6.89 -17.45 -49.96
N PRO A 26 7.07 -18.25 -48.88
CA PRO A 26 8.26 -19.09 -48.67
C PRO A 26 8.10 -20.57 -49.03
N THR A 27 9.23 -21.27 -49.28
CA THR A 27 9.35 -22.75 -49.36
C THR A 27 10.75 -23.20 -48.88
N SER A 28 10.90 -24.46 -48.45
CA SER A 28 12.15 -25.10 -47.96
C SER A 28 12.96 -25.78 -49.09
N MET A 29 14.18 -26.35 -48.91
CA MET A 29 14.93 -26.70 -47.67
C MET A 29 16.42 -26.23 -47.74
N ALA A 30 17.55 -26.93 -47.53
CA ALA A 30 17.91 -28.35 -47.34
C ALA A 30 19.25 -28.52 -46.53
N ARG A 31 19.75 -29.77 -46.44
CA ARG A 31 21.08 -30.21 -45.93
C ARG A 31 22.22 -29.89 -46.94
N SER A 32 23.53 -29.91 -46.66
CA SER A 32 24.37 -30.03 -45.43
C SER A 32 25.87 -29.96 -45.79
N SER A 33 26.76 -29.54 -44.88
CA SER A 33 28.14 -30.07 -44.78
C SER A 33 28.84 -29.66 -43.48
N THR A 34 29.84 -30.43 -43.06
CA THR A 34 30.68 -30.21 -41.87
C THR A 34 32.00 -29.53 -42.21
N SER A 35 32.50 -28.67 -41.32
CA SER A 35 33.94 -28.43 -41.16
C SER A 35 34.32 -28.55 -39.68
N SER A 36 35.51 -29.09 -39.41
CA SER A 36 36.02 -29.37 -38.07
C SER A 36 37.12 -28.39 -37.69
N LEU A 37 37.00 -27.77 -36.53
CA LEU A 37 38.13 -27.10 -35.85
C LEU A 37 38.21 -27.61 -34.42
N THR A 38 39.37 -28.17 -34.08
CA THR A 38 39.71 -28.66 -32.76
C THR A 38 40.15 -27.52 -31.86
N SER A 39 39.67 -27.52 -30.61
CA SER A 39 40.24 -26.73 -29.52
C SER A 39 40.36 -27.62 -28.29
N GLY A 40 41.57 -27.70 -27.74
CA GLY A 40 41.90 -28.64 -26.66
C GLY A 40 41.21 -28.28 -25.34
N CYS A 41 40.79 -29.30 -24.60
CA CYS A 41 40.29 -29.14 -23.24
C CYS A 41 41.47 -28.81 -22.30
N ALA A 42 41.54 -27.58 -21.80
CA ALA A 42 42.47 -27.17 -20.77
C ALA A 42 41.86 -27.40 -19.37
N PRO A 43 42.60 -27.94 -18.39
CA PRO A 43 42.06 -28.20 -17.06
C PRO A 43 41.72 -26.88 -16.32
N PRO A 44 40.71 -26.90 -15.42
CA PRO A 44 40.30 -25.71 -14.69
C PRO A 44 41.42 -25.21 -13.77
N ARG A 45 41.73 -23.90 -13.86
CA ARG A 45 42.66 -23.25 -12.93
C ARG A 45 42.01 -23.17 -11.55
N SER A 46 42.79 -23.46 -10.51
CA SER A 46 42.33 -23.37 -9.12
C SER A 46 41.89 -21.96 -8.75
N SER A 47 40.76 -21.84 -8.05
CA SER A 47 40.30 -20.59 -7.49
C SER A 47 41.23 -20.14 -6.35
N PRO A 48 41.50 -18.83 -6.19
CA PRO A 48 42.18 -18.33 -5.01
C PRO A 48 41.32 -18.55 -3.76
N PRO A 49 41.91 -18.78 -2.57
CA PRO A 49 41.16 -18.99 -1.35
C PRO A 49 40.36 -17.74 -0.95
N LEU A 50 39.15 -17.94 -0.42
CA LEU A 50 38.34 -16.87 0.15
C LEU A 50 39.06 -16.27 1.38
N PRO A 51 39.02 -14.93 1.58
CA PRO A 51 39.59 -14.31 2.75
C PRO A 51 38.85 -14.77 4.02
N THR A 52 39.60 -15.19 5.04
CA THR A 52 39.07 -15.63 6.33
C THR A 52 38.38 -14.46 7.03
N ALA A 53 37.07 -14.55 7.22
CA ALA A 53 36.29 -13.52 7.89
C ALA A 53 36.65 -13.46 9.39
N SER A 54 37.27 -12.36 9.82
CA SER A 54 37.52 -12.09 11.24
C SER A 54 36.21 -11.92 12.01
N PRO A 55 36.05 -12.49 13.22
CA PRO A 55 34.79 -12.51 13.96
C PRO A 55 34.52 -11.18 14.71
N SER A 56 34.50 -10.07 13.98
CA SER A 56 34.42 -8.70 14.53
C SER A 56 33.28 -7.85 13.95
N HIS A 57 32.20 -8.47 13.49
CA HIS A 57 30.92 -7.80 13.21
C HIS A 57 29.76 -8.49 13.94
N MET A 58 29.88 -8.52 15.27
CA MET A 58 28.71 -8.72 16.13
C MET A 58 27.80 -7.50 15.94
N ILE A 59 26.62 -7.67 15.33
CA ILE A 59 25.66 -6.58 15.19
C ILE A 59 25.08 -6.31 16.58
N GLU A 60 25.69 -5.37 17.28
CA GLU A 60 25.18 -4.88 18.56
C GLU A 60 23.83 -4.21 18.29
N SER A 61 22.75 -4.88 18.71
CA SER A 61 21.37 -4.43 18.58
C SER A 61 21.08 -3.31 19.58
N ARG A 62 21.74 -2.17 19.35
CA ARG A 62 21.67 -0.95 20.18
C ARG A 62 20.24 -0.40 20.18
N SER A 63 19.44 -0.91 21.11
CA SER A 63 18.05 -0.53 21.36
C SER A 63 17.97 0.97 21.57
N MET A 64 17.40 1.69 20.60
CA MET A 64 17.26 3.14 20.71
C MET A 64 16.17 3.47 21.74
N SER A 65 16.59 3.92 22.92
CA SER A 65 15.73 4.63 23.86
C SER A 65 15.40 6.00 23.29
N PHE A 66 14.15 6.19 22.85
CA PHE A 66 13.61 7.51 22.53
C PHE A 66 13.14 8.19 23.80
N SER A 67 13.43 9.49 23.94
CA SER A 67 12.76 10.31 24.95
C SER A 67 11.32 10.55 24.52
N LEU A 68 10.37 10.51 25.46
CA LEU A 68 8.99 10.89 25.21
C LEU A 68 8.82 12.37 25.52
N THR A 69 8.68 13.19 24.48
CA THR A 69 8.21 14.56 24.59
C THR A 69 6.77 14.53 25.14
N PRO A 70 6.43 15.27 26.21
CA PRO A 70 5.08 15.26 26.77
C PRO A 70 4.06 15.77 25.73
N ALA A 71 2.89 15.14 25.70
CA ALA A 71 1.80 15.59 24.83
C ALA A 71 1.25 16.95 25.34
N PRO A 72 0.82 17.84 24.43
CA PRO A 72 0.06 19.04 24.81
C PRO A 72 -1.20 18.71 25.61
N ASP A 73 -1.58 19.58 26.55
CA ASP A 73 -2.74 19.38 27.43
C ASP A 73 -4.07 19.22 26.66
N ASP A 74 -4.17 19.82 25.46
CA ASP A 74 -5.33 19.75 24.58
C ASP A 74 -5.35 18.53 23.64
N PHE A 75 -4.29 17.71 23.60
CA PHE A 75 -4.11 16.63 22.63
C PHE A 75 -5.30 15.65 22.57
N ALA A 76 -5.84 15.26 23.72
CA ALA A 76 -7.00 14.37 23.80
C ALA A 76 -8.30 15.05 23.32
N ALA A 77 -8.50 16.32 23.66
CA ALA A 77 -9.66 17.11 23.23
C ALA A 77 -9.61 17.37 21.71
N TYR A 78 -8.44 17.67 21.17
CA TYR A 78 -8.19 17.83 19.74
C TYR A 78 -8.62 16.58 18.96
N TRP A 79 -8.11 15.39 19.30
CA TRP A 79 -8.48 14.17 18.57
C TRP A 79 -9.95 13.78 18.78
N SER A 80 -10.50 14.00 19.98
CA SER A 80 -11.94 13.81 20.22
C SER A 80 -12.79 14.69 19.28
N ALA A 81 -12.41 15.95 19.08
CA ALA A 81 -13.09 16.86 18.15
C ALA A 81 -12.96 16.41 16.68
N VAL A 82 -11.79 15.90 16.25
CA VAL A 82 -11.64 15.32 14.89
C VAL A 82 -12.55 14.09 14.72
N MET A 83 -12.64 13.22 15.74
CA MET A 83 -13.49 12.03 15.65
C MET A 83 -14.98 12.37 15.70
N ALA A 84 -15.39 13.42 16.43
CA ALA A 84 -16.75 13.93 16.43
C ALA A 84 -17.14 14.57 15.07
N GLU A 85 -16.24 15.37 14.47
CA GLU A 85 -16.42 15.91 13.11
C GLU A 85 -16.56 14.79 12.08
N LEU A 86 -15.77 13.71 12.21
CA LEU A 86 -15.91 12.54 11.36
C LEU A 86 -17.27 11.84 11.59
N ALA A 87 -17.66 11.59 12.84
CA ALA A 87 -18.91 10.90 13.17
C ALA A 87 -20.18 11.65 12.68
N ALA A 88 -20.13 12.98 12.60
CA ALA A 88 -21.23 13.80 12.09
C ALA A 88 -21.46 13.67 10.56
N LEU A 89 -20.52 13.11 9.81
CA LEU A 89 -20.60 12.95 8.35
C LEU A 89 -20.95 11.49 7.99
N PRO A 90 -22.00 11.20 7.20
CA PRO A 90 -22.33 9.84 6.81
C PRO A 90 -21.18 9.16 6.04
N ALA A 91 -21.00 7.86 6.22
CA ALA A 91 -19.97 7.08 5.52
C ALA A 91 -20.17 7.07 4.00
N ALA A 92 -21.44 7.04 3.55
CA ALA A 92 -21.87 6.98 2.15
C ALA A 92 -21.07 5.96 1.31
N PRO A 93 -21.02 4.67 1.70
CA PRO A 93 -20.24 3.67 0.99
C PRO A 93 -20.77 3.43 -0.42
N GLU A 94 -19.85 3.45 -1.38
CA GLU A 94 -20.07 3.13 -2.79
C GLU A 94 -19.15 1.96 -3.13
N LEU A 95 -19.73 0.82 -3.54
CA LEU A 95 -19.00 -0.42 -3.82
C LEU A 95 -19.18 -0.78 -5.30
N THR A 96 -18.14 -0.59 -6.11
CA THR A 96 -18.12 -1.04 -7.51
C THR A 96 -17.38 -2.37 -7.61
N HIS A 97 -18.03 -3.45 -8.05
CA HIS A 97 -17.38 -4.76 -8.20
C HIS A 97 -16.26 -4.73 -9.27
N ASN A 98 -15.07 -5.20 -8.90
CA ASN A 98 -13.86 -5.16 -9.71
C ASN A 98 -13.50 -6.55 -10.26
N ALA A 99 -14.22 -6.97 -11.30
CA ALA A 99 -14.06 -8.29 -11.93
C ALA A 99 -12.65 -8.61 -12.46
N LEU A 100 -11.76 -7.62 -12.60
CA LEU A 100 -10.35 -7.82 -12.98
C LEU A 100 -9.46 -8.23 -11.78
N ARG A 101 -9.95 -8.08 -10.54
CA ARG A 101 -9.22 -8.37 -9.30
C ARG A 101 -9.89 -9.48 -8.46
N SER A 102 -11.19 -9.66 -8.62
CA SER A 102 -11.95 -10.83 -8.15
C SER A 102 -11.46 -12.12 -8.81
N ASN A 103 -11.70 -13.25 -8.15
CA ASN A 103 -11.39 -14.59 -8.64
C ASN A 103 -12.33 -15.64 -7.99
N GLU A 104 -12.06 -16.93 -8.19
CA GLU A 104 -12.81 -18.04 -7.59
C GLU A 104 -12.75 -18.12 -6.06
N HIS A 105 -11.88 -17.35 -5.40
CA HIS A 105 -11.69 -17.37 -3.94
C HIS A 105 -12.08 -16.08 -3.21
N CYS A 106 -12.19 -14.95 -3.91
CA CYS A 106 -12.58 -13.66 -3.32
C CYS A 106 -13.22 -12.75 -4.36
N ASP A 107 -14.17 -11.91 -3.94
CA ASP A 107 -14.65 -10.78 -4.73
C ASP A 107 -13.98 -9.49 -4.23
N VAL A 108 -13.54 -8.67 -5.19
CA VAL A 108 -12.87 -7.40 -4.93
C VAL A 108 -13.78 -6.26 -5.39
N TYR A 109 -13.87 -5.22 -4.59
CA TYR A 109 -14.64 -4.02 -4.83
C TYR A 109 -13.75 -2.79 -4.76
N ASP A 110 -13.99 -1.88 -5.69
CA ASP A 110 -13.53 -0.50 -5.62
C ASP A 110 -14.49 0.25 -4.68
N LEU A 111 -14.07 0.39 -3.42
CA LEU A 111 -14.81 1.07 -2.36
C LEU A 111 -14.49 2.56 -2.37
N ARG A 112 -15.52 3.41 -2.29
CA ARG A 112 -15.38 4.82 -1.93
C ARG A 112 -16.17 5.17 -0.67
N LEU A 113 -15.55 5.95 0.20
CA LEU A 113 -16.13 6.49 1.44
C LEU A 113 -16.00 8.01 1.45
N THR A 114 -16.96 8.70 2.06
CA THR A 114 -16.83 10.13 2.39
C THR A 114 -15.96 10.28 3.64
N SER A 115 -15.23 11.39 3.78
CA SER A 115 -14.42 11.70 4.97
C SER A 115 -14.51 13.21 5.31
N ILE A 116 -13.77 13.69 6.33
CA ILE A 116 -13.75 15.10 6.75
C ILE A 116 -13.38 16.01 5.58
N GLY A 117 -14.25 16.98 5.27
CA GLY A 117 -14.12 17.92 4.16
C GLY A 117 -14.73 17.40 2.84
N PRO A 118 -14.42 18.02 1.68
CA PRO A 118 -14.99 17.66 0.37
C PRO A 118 -14.37 16.37 -0.23
N TYR A 119 -14.01 15.38 0.60
CA TYR A 119 -13.15 14.26 0.22
C TYR A 119 -13.89 12.93 0.10
N ARG A 120 -13.69 12.26 -1.03
CA ARG A 120 -14.02 10.84 -1.25
C ARG A 120 -12.73 10.04 -1.27
N ILE A 121 -12.51 9.24 -0.24
CA ILE A 121 -11.36 8.32 -0.15
C ILE A 121 -11.67 7.01 -0.87
N PHE A 122 -10.63 6.29 -1.28
CA PHE A 122 -10.74 5.06 -2.07
C PHE A 122 -10.07 3.90 -1.34
N ALA A 123 -10.63 2.71 -1.43
CA ALA A 123 -9.95 1.48 -1.01
C ALA A 123 -10.24 0.32 -1.96
N PHE A 124 -9.31 -0.63 -2.07
CA PHE A 124 -9.68 -1.97 -2.53
C PHE A 124 -10.23 -2.74 -1.33
N TYR A 125 -11.48 -3.16 -1.42
CA TYR A 125 -12.17 -3.98 -0.42
C TYR A 125 -12.30 -5.40 -0.98
N SER A 126 -11.71 -6.40 -0.33
CA SER A 126 -11.76 -7.80 -0.79
C SER A 126 -12.45 -8.68 0.23
N ILE A 127 -13.42 -9.47 -0.21
CA ILE A 127 -14.23 -10.38 0.62
C ILE A 127 -13.93 -11.82 0.20
N PRO A 128 -13.49 -12.72 1.10
CA PRO A 128 -13.36 -14.14 0.80
C PRO A 128 -14.70 -14.80 0.43
N LYS A 129 -14.65 -15.83 -0.42
CA LYS A 129 -15.83 -16.64 -0.77
C LYS A 129 -16.00 -17.81 0.20
N GLY A 130 -17.17 -17.89 0.83
CA GLY A 130 -17.54 -18.91 1.80
C GLY A 130 -18.44 -18.32 2.89
N ASP A 131 -18.71 -19.11 3.93
CA ASP A 131 -19.52 -18.68 5.07
C ASP A 131 -18.69 -17.79 6.02
N GLY A 132 -19.08 -16.53 6.15
CA GLY A 132 -18.51 -15.56 7.10
C GLY A 132 -19.12 -15.67 8.51
N PRO A 133 -18.84 -14.71 9.42
CA PRO A 133 -18.05 -13.49 9.22
C PRO A 133 -16.53 -13.72 9.26
N PHE A 134 -15.79 -12.92 8.50
CA PHE A 134 -14.34 -13.07 8.33
C PHE A 134 -13.53 -12.09 9.18
N PRO A 135 -12.37 -12.49 9.73
CA PRO A 135 -11.41 -11.57 10.34
C PRO A 135 -10.85 -10.59 9.30
N VAL A 136 -10.38 -9.42 9.74
CA VAL A 136 -9.96 -8.33 8.85
C VAL A 136 -8.45 -8.08 8.90
N ASN A 137 -7.84 -7.93 7.72
CA ASN A 137 -6.51 -7.37 7.53
C ASN A 137 -6.62 -6.00 6.85
N TYR A 138 -6.54 -4.93 7.63
CA TYR A 138 -6.62 -3.57 7.11
C TYR A 138 -5.21 -3.00 6.85
N HIS A 139 -4.82 -2.97 5.58
CA HIS A 139 -3.59 -2.34 5.09
C HIS A 139 -3.80 -0.84 4.88
N ILE A 140 -3.05 -0.04 5.63
CA ILE A 140 -3.00 1.43 5.49
C ILE A 140 -1.76 1.81 4.68
N GLY A 141 -1.96 2.59 3.63
CA GLY A 141 -0.87 3.10 2.80
C GLY A 141 0.10 4.00 3.58
N GLY A 142 1.40 3.72 3.46
CA GLY A 142 2.46 4.65 3.85
C GLY A 142 2.58 5.85 2.89
N TYR A 143 3.65 6.63 3.02
CA TYR A 143 3.86 7.89 2.26
C TYR A 143 4.00 7.75 0.73
N GLY A 144 3.96 6.55 0.17
CA GLY A 144 3.91 6.37 -1.29
C GLY A 144 2.50 6.65 -1.85
N SER A 145 2.40 7.28 -3.03
CA SER A 145 1.10 7.42 -3.72
C SER A 145 0.51 6.09 -4.24
N VAL A 146 1.33 5.03 -4.28
CA VAL A 146 0.96 3.69 -4.73
C VAL A 146 0.74 2.78 -3.53
N VAL A 147 -0.52 2.47 -3.26
CA VAL A 147 -0.91 1.40 -2.33
C VAL A 147 -1.32 0.17 -3.14
N HIS A 148 -0.70 -0.97 -2.83
CA HIS A 148 -0.98 -2.26 -3.45
C HIS A 148 -2.24 -2.90 -2.86
N ILE A 149 -2.90 -3.77 -3.62
CA ILE A 149 -3.91 -4.68 -3.06
C ILE A 149 -3.21 -5.77 -2.23
N ALA A 150 -3.89 -6.29 -1.21
CA ALA A 150 -3.35 -7.34 -0.36
C ALA A 150 -2.99 -8.64 -1.15
N PRO A 151 -2.02 -9.42 -0.67
CA PRO A 151 -1.65 -10.72 -1.24
C PRO A 151 -2.86 -11.64 -1.47
N TYR A 152 -2.72 -12.54 -2.44
CA TYR A 152 -3.78 -13.48 -2.82
C TYR A 152 -4.11 -14.45 -1.66
N GLU A 153 -3.09 -14.83 -0.91
CA GLU A 153 -3.15 -15.70 0.26
C GLU A 153 -3.99 -15.06 1.38
N GLU A 154 -3.79 -13.76 1.65
CA GLU A 154 -4.60 -13.02 2.61
C GLU A 154 -6.05 -12.88 2.15
N ARG A 155 -6.27 -12.47 0.88
CA ARG A 155 -7.62 -12.27 0.33
C ARG A 155 -8.49 -13.53 0.28
N ARG A 156 -7.88 -14.71 0.36
CA ARG A 156 -8.58 -16.00 0.44
C ARG A 156 -9.05 -16.36 1.86
N GLN A 157 -8.57 -15.67 2.89
CA GLN A 157 -8.79 -16.03 4.30
C GLN A 157 -9.34 -14.88 5.17
N TYR A 158 -9.06 -13.64 4.80
CA TYR A 158 -9.40 -12.42 5.55
C TYR A 158 -10.16 -11.46 4.65
N VAL A 159 -11.10 -10.70 5.21
CA VAL A 159 -11.54 -9.47 4.56
C VAL A 159 -10.35 -8.51 4.55
N THR A 160 -9.86 -8.14 3.37
CA THR A 160 -8.71 -7.24 3.27
C THR A 160 -9.15 -5.88 2.77
N VAL A 161 -8.68 -4.82 3.42
CA VAL A 161 -8.85 -3.44 2.93
C VAL A 161 -7.48 -2.85 2.62
N ALA A 162 -7.32 -2.22 1.46
CA ALA A 162 -6.13 -1.43 1.13
C ALA A 162 -6.54 0.04 0.90
N LEU A 163 -6.42 0.88 1.93
CA LEU A 163 -6.82 2.30 1.85
C LEU A 163 -5.85 3.11 1.00
N ARG A 164 -6.43 3.99 0.19
CA ARG A 164 -5.80 5.18 -0.38
C ARG A 164 -6.41 6.43 0.24
N HIS A 165 -5.65 7.09 1.10
CA HIS A 165 -6.07 8.32 1.78
C HIS A 165 -6.06 9.52 0.82
N ARG A 166 -6.63 10.66 1.25
CA ARG A 166 -6.66 11.89 0.44
C ARG A 166 -5.29 12.22 -0.16
N GLY A 167 -5.25 12.53 -1.45
CA GLY A 167 -4.02 12.84 -2.19
C GLY A 167 -3.26 11.64 -2.77
N GLN A 168 -3.63 10.39 -2.48
CA GLN A 168 -3.11 9.21 -3.17
C GLN A 168 -3.95 8.90 -4.42
N ARG A 169 -3.38 8.21 -5.42
CA ARG A 169 -4.05 7.94 -6.72
C ARG A 169 -5.39 7.18 -6.55
N LEU A 170 -6.47 7.70 -7.11
CA LEU A 170 -7.91 7.34 -6.94
C LEU A 170 -8.61 8.01 -5.73
N ALA A 171 -7.87 8.72 -4.88
CA ALA A 171 -8.35 9.59 -3.80
C ALA A 171 -7.73 11.01 -3.92
N ASP A 172 -7.33 11.37 -5.13
CA ASP A 172 -6.54 12.55 -5.51
C ASP A 172 -7.41 13.75 -5.94
N GLN A 173 -8.66 13.81 -5.47
CA GLN A 173 -9.62 14.87 -5.73
C GLN A 173 -10.36 15.29 -4.43
N PRO A 174 -10.56 16.59 -4.18
CA PRO A 174 -10.06 17.77 -4.93
C PRO A 174 -8.56 18.09 -4.70
N PHE A 175 -7.83 17.25 -3.97
CA PHE A 175 -6.40 17.44 -3.65
C PHE A 175 -5.59 16.25 -4.15
N ALA A 176 -4.62 16.50 -5.03
CA ALA A 176 -3.55 15.57 -5.37
C ALA A 176 -2.30 15.92 -4.53
N ALA A 177 -1.73 14.95 -3.81
CA ALA A 177 -0.60 15.22 -2.93
C ALA A 177 0.73 15.27 -3.68
N ALA A 178 1.58 16.23 -3.31
CA ALA A 178 2.95 16.30 -3.78
C ALA A 178 3.81 15.22 -3.07
N TYR A 179 4.40 14.32 -3.87
CA TYR A 179 5.39 13.34 -3.42
C TYR A 179 6.71 13.60 -4.14
N PRO A 180 7.66 14.32 -3.53
CA PRO A 180 7.66 14.76 -2.14
C PRO A 180 6.98 16.12 -1.87
N GLY A 181 6.48 16.32 -0.65
CA GLY A 181 5.90 17.60 -0.18
C GLY A 181 4.79 17.46 0.87
N LEU A 182 4.07 16.34 0.86
CA LEU A 182 2.91 16.08 1.73
C LEU A 182 3.20 16.25 3.24
N LEU A 183 4.37 15.82 3.74
CA LEU A 183 4.73 15.88 5.17
C LEU A 183 4.64 17.29 5.79
N THR A 184 4.81 18.34 4.99
CA THR A 184 4.80 19.74 5.44
C THR A 184 3.54 20.51 5.03
N SER A 185 2.55 19.86 4.42
CA SER A 185 1.36 20.54 3.90
C SER A 185 0.43 21.00 5.04
N GLY A 186 0.35 22.32 5.25
CA GLY A 186 -0.44 22.94 6.33
C GLY A 186 0.16 22.80 7.73
N ILE A 187 1.47 22.48 7.85
CA ILE A 187 2.15 22.19 9.13
C ILE A 187 2.20 23.37 10.11
N ASP A 188 1.89 24.58 9.63
CA ASP A 188 1.84 25.81 10.42
C ASP A 188 0.56 25.95 11.28
N SER A 189 -0.43 25.06 11.11
CA SER A 189 -1.64 25.05 11.94
C SER A 189 -2.21 23.64 12.06
N PRO A 190 -2.46 23.10 13.27
CA PRO A 190 -2.97 21.73 13.43
C PRO A 190 -4.32 21.50 12.74
N LEU A 191 -5.17 22.53 12.69
CA LEU A 191 -6.47 22.49 12.00
C LEU A 191 -6.33 22.36 10.47
N ARG A 192 -5.24 22.89 9.90
CA ARG A 192 -4.95 22.83 8.44
C ARG A 192 -4.00 21.70 8.06
N TYR A 193 -3.32 21.09 9.02
CA TYR A 193 -2.29 20.09 8.75
C TYR A 193 -2.90 18.85 8.09
N ILE A 194 -2.41 18.48 6.91
CA ILE A 194 -3.06 17.48 6.06
C ILE A 194 -3.25 16.11 6.75
N TYR A 195 -2.37 15.77 7.71
CA TYR A 195 -2.46 14.53 8.47
C TYR A 195 -3.62 14.48 9.46
N ARG A 196 -4.22 15.62 9.85
CA ARG A 196 -5.54 15.67 10.54
C ARG A 196 -6.59 14.92 9.71
N GLY A 197 -6.62 15.22 8.41
CA GLY A 197 -7.51 14.59 7.45
C GLY A 197 -7.15 13.14 7.14
N ILE A 198 -5.85 12.84 6.94
CA ILE A 198 -5.40 11.47 6.62
C ILE A 198 -5.65 10.49 7.78
N VAL A 199 -5.47 10.91 9.03
CA VAL A 199 -5.80 10.06 10.18
C VAL A 199 -7.31 9.81 10.28
N ALA A 200 -8.14 10.83 9.99
CA ALA A 200 -9.59 10.65 9.89
C ALA A 200 -9.99 9.71 8.73
N ASP A 201 -9.30 9.77 7.58
CA ASP A 201 -9.49 8.83 6.47
C ASP A 201 -9.23 7.38 6.88
N CYS A 202 -8.20 7.14 7.71
CA CYS A 202 -7.89 5.81 8.22
C CYS A 202 -8.95 5.31 9.22
N CYS A 203 -9.40 6.19 10.12
CA CYS A 203 -10.45 5.87 11.08
C CYS A 203 -11.80 5.56 10.40
N ARG A 204 -12.14 6.29 9.32
CA ARG A 204 -13.35 6.12 8.51
C ARG A 204 -13.49 4.72 7.89
N VAL A 205 -12.39 4.03 7.60
CA VAL A 205 -12.44 2.65 7.11
C VAL A 205 -12.83 1.68 8.21
N ILE A 206 -12.39 1.89 9.45
CA ILE A 206 -12.87 1.10 10.61
C ILE A 206 -14.36 1.35 10.82
N ASP A 207 -14.81 2.60 10.73
CA ASP A 207 -16.23 2.97 10.88
C ASP A 207 -17.13 2.26 9.84
N PHE A 208 -16.64 2.10 8.60
CA PHE A 208 -17.33 1.31 7.58
C PHE A 208 -17.31 -0.21 7.88
N LEU A 209 -16.17 -0.74 8.34
CA LEU A 209 -15.96 -2.18 8.55
C LEU A 209 -16.84 -2.75 9.66
N VAL A 210 -17.01 -2.03 10.77
CA VAL A 210 -17.80 -2.52 11.92
C VAL A 210 -19.29 -2.69 11.60
N ASP A 211 -19.78 -1.97 10.57
CA ASP A 211 -21.16 -2.04 10.09
C ASP A 211 -21.37 -3.12 9.00
N ARG A 212 -20.40 -4.03 8.73
CA ARG A 212 -20.49 -5.05 7.66
C ARG A 212 -20.83 -6.45 8.20
N PRO A 213 -21.90 -7.12 7.73
CA PRO A 213 -22.24 -8.48 8.17
C PRO A 213 -21.21 -9.55 7.76
N GLU A 214 -20.41 -9.29 6.72
CA GLU A 214 -19.30 -10.14 6.29
C GLU A 214 -18.03 -10.02 7.16
N VAL A 215 -17.98 -9.04 8.09
CA VAL A 215 -16.83 -8.72 8.93
C VAL A 215 -17.02 -9.20 10.37
N ASP A 216 -16.01 -9.89 10.90
CA ASP A 216 -15.89 -10.13 12.34
C ASP A 216 -15.26 -8.90 13.00
N ALA A 217 -16.12 -8.01 13.51
CA ALA A 217 -15.73 -6.79 14.20
C ALA A 217 -14.91 -7.02 15.48
N SER A 218 -14.81 -8.26 15.99
CA SER A 218 -13.93 -8.61 17.13
C SER A 218 -12.50 -8.97 16.71
N ARG A 219 -12.25 -9.18 15.42
CA ARG A 219 -10.96 -9.61 14.85
C ARG A 219 -10.48 -8.69 13.73
N ILE A 220 -10.45 -7.38 14.00
CA ILE A 220 -9.84 -6.39 13.11
C ILE A 220 -8.36 -6.22 13.46
N SER A 221 -7.49 -6.50 12.47
CA SER A 221 -6.06 -6.19 12.51
C SER A 221 -5.74 -5.02 11.56
N VAL A 222 -4.76 -4.19 11.94
CA VAL A 222 -4.31 -3.03 11.14
C VAL A 222 -2.82 -3.15 10.85
N VAL A 223 -2.43 -2.91 9.60
CA VAL A 223 -1.08 -3.13 9.05
C VAL A 223 -0.60 -1.85 8.36
N GLY A 224 0.59 -1.36 8.70
CA GLY A 224 1.20 -0.20 8.02
C GLY A 224 2.32 0.49 8.80
N ASP A 225 2.59 1.75 8.48
CA ASP A 225 3.60 2.58 9.16
C ASP A 225 2.96 3.27 10.40
N ASP A 226 3.39 4.50 10.72
CA ASP A 226 2.89 5.31 11.84
C ASP A 226 1.35 5.50 11.83
N LEU A 227 0.73 5.59 10.64
CA LEU A 227 -0.73 5.74 10.50
C LEU A 227 -1.51 4.54 11.07
N ALA A 228 -0.96 3.32 11.00
CA ALA A 228 -1.58 2.14 11.60
C ALA A 228 -1.59 2.22 13.13
N LEU A 229 -0.50 2.71 13.73
CA LEU A 229 -0.38 2.92 15.17
C LEU A 229 -1.34 4.02 15.67
N ILE A 230 -1.44 5.14 14.94
CA ILE A 230 -2.36 6.23 15.28
C ILE A 230 -3.82 5.78 15.14
N THR A 231 -4.15 5.03 14.07
CA THR A 231 -5.52 4.53 13.85
C THR A 231 -5.95 3.55 14.94
N ALA A 232 -5.07 2.62 15.34
CA ALA A 232 -5.34 1.70 16.46
C ALA A 232 -5.55 2.45 17.78
N ALA A 233 -4.80 3.52 18.06
CA ALA A 233 -4.99 4.35 19.25
C ALA A 233 -6.32 5.14 19.25
N LEU A 234 -6.88 5.45 18.08
CA LEU A 234 -8.14 6.19 17.91
C LEU A 234 -9.37 5.30 17.65
N ARG A 235 -9.19 3.97 17.54
CA ARG A 235 -10.28 3.01 17.29
C ARG A 235 -10.18 1.79 18.20
N PRO A 236 -10.95 1.74 19.31
CA PRO A 236 -10.89 0.63 20.28
C PRO A 236 -11.36 -0.73 19.72
N GLN A 237 -11.89 -0.77 18.48
CA GLN A 237 -12.30 -1.98 17.78
C GLN A 237 -11.15 -2.77 17.13
N VAL A 238 -9.90 -2.28 17.22
CA VAL A 238 -8.70 -2.96 16.70
C VAL A 238 -8.11 -3.92 17.75
N ASP A 239 -8.11 -5.25 17.51
CA ASP A 239 -7.47 -6.25 18.43
C ASP A 239 -5.94 -6.30 18.24
N SER A 240 -5.42 -5.93 17.07
CA SER A 240 -4.00 -6.04 16.78
C SER A 240 -3.49 -5.03 15.77
N VAL A 241 -2.24 -4.58 15.99
CA VAL A 241 -1.53 -3.71 15.07
C VAL A 241 -0.17 -4.32 14.70
N HIS A 242 0.08 -4.43 13.40
CA HIS A 242 1.41 -4.68 12.86
C HIS A 242 1.94 -3.35 12.33
N THR A 243 2.92 -2.77 13.03
CA THR A 243 3.50 -1.48 12.63
C THR A 243 5.01 -1.50 12.52
N THR A 244 5.51 -0.82 11.50
CA THR A 244 6.92 -0.41 11.38
C THR A 244 6.94 1.10 11.18
N PRO A 245 6.84 1.91 12.24
CA PRO A 245 6.80 3.37 12.10
C PRO A 245 8.13 3.91 11.56
N THR A 246 8.07 4.89 10.66
CA THR A 246 9.24 5.44 9.95
C THR A 246 9.24 6.96 9.77
N LEU A 247 8.16 7.67 10.14
CA LEU A 247 8.00 9.10 9.82
C LEU A 247 7.73 10.02 11.02
N PHE A 248 6.88 9.61 11.96
CA PHE A 248 6.47 10.44 13.10
C PHE A 248 7.06 9.96 14.42
N TYR A 249 7.19 8.65 14.61
CA TYR A 249 7.74 8.09 15.85
C TYR A 249 9.20 8.52 16.08
N GLY A 250 9.44 9.31 17.12
CA GLY A 250 10.77 9.83 17.46
C GLY A 250 11.35 10.86 16.47
N ALA A 251 10.53 11.44 15.59
CA ALA A 251 10.98 12.28 14.47
C ALA A 251 11.96 13.39 14.87
N GLU A 252 11.71 14.09 15.98
CA GLU A 252 12.59 15.13 16.55
C GLU A 252 14.03 14.62 16.81
N GLN A 253 14.16 13.40 17.33
CA GLN A 253 15.45 12.79 17.71
C GLN A 253 16.13 12.07 16.52
N LEU A 254 15.37 11.84 15.44
CA LEU A 254 15.85 11.21 14.19
C LEU A 254 16.27 12.24 13.15
N ALA A 255 15.57 13.37 13.03
CA ALA A 255 15.84 14.38 12.00
C ALA A 255 17.31 14.88 12.00
N PRO A 256 17.95 15.20 13.15
CA PRO A 256 19.37 15.59 13.17
C PRO A 256 20.35 14.47 12.76
N ARG A 257 19.91 13.21 12.78
CA ARG A 257 20.71 12.03 12.40
C ARG A 257 20.56 11.68 10.93
N THR A 258 19.47 12.10 10.28
CA THR A 258 19.31 11.98 8.83
C THR A 258 20.23 12.96 8.11
N LYS A 259 20.93 12.51 7.06
CA LYS A 259 21.65 13.45 6.19
C LYS A 259 20.64 14.42 5.56
N PRO A 260 20.96 15.72 5.43
CA PRO A 260 20.09 16.70 4.79
C PRO A 260 20.01 16.45 3.29
N ARG A 261 19.14 15.51 2.89
CA ARG A 261 18.48 15.55 1.58
C ARG A 261 17.64 16.83 1.50
N PRO A 262 17.33 17.36 0.30
CA PRO A 262 16.36 18.45 0.17
C PRO A 262 15.09 18.09 0.97
N ARG A 263 14.57 19.06 1.73
CA ARG A 263 13.61 18.92 2.86
C ARG A 263 12.29 18.20 2.52
N SER A 264 12.13 17.81 1.27
CA SER A 264 11.02 17.08 0.69
C SER A 264 11.21 15.54 0.74
N SER A 265 12.41 15.00 0.48
CA SER A 265 12.63 13.56 0.17
C SER A 265 13.04 12.66 1.35
N MET A 266 12.34 12.79 2.47
CA MET A 266 12.61 12.05 3.72
C MET A 266 12.23 10.55 3.69
N ALA A 267 11.39 10.12 2.73
CA ALA A 267 10.65 8.86 2.82
C ALA A 267 11.13 7.71 1.90
N GLN A 268 12.37 7.72 1.39
CA GLN A 268 12.86 6.64 0.51
C GLN A 268 14.26 6.12 0.89
N SER A 269 14.30 4.80 1.14
CA SER A 269 15.44 3.89 1.39
C SER A 269 16.15 3.90 2.76
N SER A 270 16.43 2.66 3.24
CA SER A 270 17.32 2.29 4.36
C SER A 270 16.97 2.71 5.80
N TRP A 271 15.72 2.47 6.25
CA TRP A 271 15.46 2.25 7.68
C TRP A 271 15.81 0.79 8.08
N PRO A 272 16.38 0.53 9.28
CA PRO A 272 16.56 -0.83 9.79
C PRO A 272 15.20 -1.44 10.14
N ARG A 273 14.84 -2.54 9.46
CA ARG A 273 13.51 -3.17 9.61
C ARG A 273 13.43 -3.99 10.91
N ALA A 274 12.98 -3.36 11.98
CA ALA A 274 12.58 -4.02 13.23
C ALA A 274 11.05 -4.02 13.33
N PRO A 275 10.34 -5.08 12.87
CA PRO A 275 8.87 -5.11 12.93
C PRO A 275 8.40 -5.20 14.39
N MET A 276 7.59 -4.23 14.82
CA MET A 276 6.95 -4.27 16.14
C MET A 276 5.59 -4.96 16.04
N LEU A 277 5.56 -6.24 16.41
CA LEU A 277 4.32 -6.99 16.59
C LEU A 277 3.80 -6.79 18.01
N THR A 278 2.86 -5.87 18.20
CA THR A 278 2.29 -5.55 19.51
C THR A 278 0.82 -5.94 19.54
N ARG A 279 0.49 -6.98 20.32
CA ARG A 279 -0.93 -7.30 20.58
C ARG A 279 -1.49 -6.27 21.54
N TRP A 280 -2.40 -5.44 21.05
CA TRP A 280 -3.00 -4.37 21.85
C TRP A 280 -4.24 -4.90 22.57
N ARG A 281 -4.32 -4.73 23.88
CA ARG A 281 -5.53 -5.01 24.66
C ARG A 281 -5.86 -3.82 25.53
N ASN A 282 -7.11 -3.38 25.44
CA ASN A 282 -7.70 -2.43 26.38
C ASN A 282 -7.85 -3.07 27.75
N SER A 283 -6.78 -2.98 28.54
CA SER A 283 -6.73 -3.33 29.95
C SER A 283 -5.70 -2.43 30.63
N THR A 284 -6.07 -1.79 31.75
CA THR A 284 -5.37 -0.65 32.38
C THR A 284 -4.05 -1.02 33.10
N THR A 285 -3.34 -2.04 32.62
CA THR A 285 -2.12 -2.59 33.22
C THR A 285 -1.17 -3.02 32.12
N MET A 286 0.03 -2.44 32.02
CA MET A 286 1.02 -2.87 31.03
C MET A 286 1.52 -4.30 31.32
N PRO A 287 1.44 -5.25 30.36
CA PRO A 287 2.17 -6.50 30.44
C PRO A 287 3.65 -6.28 30.11
N ALA A 288 4.55 -6.97 30.82
CA ALA A 288 5.99 -6.91 30.55
C ALA A 288 6.36 -7.51 29.18
N PRO A 289 7.42 -7.01 28.50
CA PRO A 289 7.78 -7.47 27.16
C PRO A 289 8.22 -8.94 27.15
N ILE A 290 7.57 -9.74 26.31
CA ILE A 290 7.81 -11.18 26.19
C ILE A 290 9.17 -11.44 25.50
N ARG A 291 10.18 -11.80 26.28
CA ARG A 291 11.48 -12.28 25.75
C ARG A 291 11.31 -13.67 25.13
N ILE A 292 11.17 -13.73 23.81
CA ILE A 292 11.30 -14.97 23.04
C ILE A 292 12.75 -15.49 23.20
N ARG A 293 12.94 -16.57 23.98
CA ARG A 293 14.21 -17.29 24.00
C ARG A 293 14.31 -18.15 22.72
N PRO A 294 15.42 -18.11 21.97
CA PRO A 294 15.61 -19.02 20.85
C PRO A 294 15.66 -20.47 21.35
N ARG A 295 14.84 -21.36 20.77
CA ARG A 295 15.00 -22.80 20.99
C ARG A 295 16.33 -23.24 20.37
N ARG A 296 17.16 -23.94 21.14
CA ARG A 296 18.30 -24.67 20.56
C ARG A 296 17.76 -25.81 19.71
N CYS A 297 18.17 -25.89 18.45
CA CYS A 297 18.10 -27.15 17.72
C CYS A 297 19.03 -28.14 18.41
N GLY A 298 18.50 -29.27 18.86
CA GLY A 298 19.32 -30.39 19.31
C GLY A 298 19.97 -31.06 18.10
N ALA A 299 21.25 -31.41 18.21
CA ALA A 299 21.98 -32.14 17.17
C ALA A 299 22.39 -33.52 17.69
N ARG A 300 21.54 -34.52 17.44
CA ARG A 300 21.81 -35.95 17.29
C ARG A 300 20.51 -36.68 16.95
#